data_AF-A0A9Q3HGA5-F1
#
_entry.id   AF-A0A9Q3HGA5-F1
#
_cell.length_a   1.000
_cell.length_b   1.000
_cell.length_c   1.000
_cell.angle_alpha   90.00
_cell.angle_beta   90.00
_cell.angle_gamma   90.00
#
_symmetry.space_group_name_H-M   'P 1'
#
loop_
_entity.id
_entity.type
_entity.pdbx_description
1 polymer ?
#
loop_
_entity_poly.entity_id
_entity_poly.type
_entity_poly.pdbx_seq_one_letter_code
_entity_poly.pdbx_strand_id
1 'polypeptide(L)'
;MDAFKGFHQIFSTLQTRKLLRIITHCGIYEYLRMPFGIKNAQSHYQRMMNTIFPTELSEGWLIIQIDDIIICSDSWSLHIERLARVLDKITGVSMKIKVAEVLLKPQPQNKKEMMSFLGFSSYYRQHLKHFAILAGSLYRICNQKKVFEMTQERIKAYEKIRKALTEAPLLLIPDWNIPFRLYIDVCGDGLGAALHQVQIINEKPTEGAVFYLSRQIKPTEARWSAHVWYGHFRNYTIILMEVFSKLLLTVMP
;
A
#
# COMPACT_ATOMS: atom_id res chain seq x y z
N MET A 1 -0.71 2.72 -11.39
CA MET A 1 -0.77 1.63 -12.39
C MET A 1 0.19 0.54 -11.95
N ASP A 2 -0.11 -0.73 -12.21
CA ASP A 2 0.71 -1.87 -11.75
C ASP A 2 1.41 -2.54 -12.96
N ALA A 3 2.74 -2.66 -12.93
CA ALA A 3 3.50 -3.35 -13.97
C ALA A 3 3.33 -4.88 -13.85
N PHE A 4 2.69 -5.51 -14.83
CA PHE A 4 2.27 -6.91 -14.73
C PHE A 4 3.46 -7.88 -14.64
N LYS A 5 3.71 -8.47 -13.47
CA LYS A 5 4.88 -9.36 -13.25
C LYS A 5 6.19 -8.69 -13.68
N GLY A 6 6.43 -7.45 -13.24
CA GLY A 6 7.52 -6.58 -13.70
C GLY A 6 8.87 -7.31 -13.86
N PHE A 7 9.30 -8.07 -12.86
CA PHE A 7 10.58 -8.81 -12.93
C PHE A 7 10.64 -9.83 -14.06
N HIS A 8 9.56 -10.56 -14.34
CA HIS A 8 9.53 -11.58 -15.39
C HIS A 8 9.52 -10.98 -16.81
N GLN A 9 9.43 -9.65 -16.93
CA GLN A 9 9.57 -8.94 -18.20
C GLN A 9 11.05 -8.62 -18.51
N ILE A 10 11.96 -8.70 -17.53
CA ILE A 10 13.39 -8.43 -17.74
C ILE A 10 14.09 -9.67 -18.26
N PHE A 11 14.80 -9.56 -19.39
CA PHE A 11 15.62 -10.64 -19.94
C PHE A 11 16.91 -10.84 -19.12
N SER A 12 17.20 -12.09 -18.80
CA SER A 12 18.48 -12.48 -18.20
C SER A 12 19.54 -12.61 -19.29
N THR A 13 20.74 -12.07 -19.07
CA THR A 13 21.91 -12.30 -19.94
C THR A 13 22.39 -13.75 -19.85
N LEU A 14 23.14 -14.23 -20.85
CA LEU A 14 23.69 -15.59 -20.87
C LEU A 14 24.55 -15.92 -19.62
N GLN A 15 25.32 -14.96 -19.12
CA GLN A 15 26.10 -15.14 -17.89
C GLN A 15 25.19 -15.27 -16.66
N THR A 16 24.19 -14.40 -16.53
CA THR A 16 23.24 -14.45 -15.41
C THR A 16 22.38 -15.71 -15.42
N ARG A 17 21.97 -16.21 -16.60
CA ARG A 17 21.20 -17.46 -16.74
C ARG A 17 21.88 -18.66 -16.08
N LYS A 18 23.21 -18.76 -16.21
CA LYS A 18 24.00 -19.83 -15.59
C LYS A 18 23.96 -19.77 -14.07
N LEU A 19 23.94 -18.56 -13.49
CA LEU A 19 23.84 -18.34 -12.04
C LEU A 19 22.42 -18.59 -11.50
N LEU A 20 21.41 -18.50 -12.39
CA LEU A 20 20.00 -18.71 -12.06
C LEU A 20 19.51 -20.11 -12.41
N ARG A 21 20.42 -21.09 -12.49
CA ARG A 21 20.01 -22.47 -12.77
C ARG A 21 19.24 -23.06 -11.59
N ILE A 22 18.18 -23.78 -11.91
CA ILE A 22 17.47 -24.63 -10.95
C ILE A 22 17.73 -26.09 -11.30
N ILE A 23 17.97 -26.89 -10.27
CA ILE A 23 18.13 -28.34 -10.38
C ILE A 23 16.83 -28.97 -9.92
N THR A 24 16.26 -29.81 -10.78
CA THR A 24 15.07 -30.60 -10.46
C THR A 24 15.38 -32.08 -10.68
N HIS A 25 14.48 -32.97 -10.24
CA HIS A 25 14.61 -34.41 -10.48
C HIS A 25 14.60 -34.79 -11.97
N CYS A 26 14.15 -33.89 -12.87
CA CYS A 26 14.11 -34.09 -14.32
C CYS A 26 15.27 -33.39 -15.06
N GLY A 27 16.18 -32.71 -14.37
CA GLY A 27 17.33 -32.04 -14.98
C GLY A 27 17.52 -30.60 -14.54
N ILE A 28 18.42 -29.93 -15.26
CA ILE A 28 18.87 -28.56 -14.97
C ILE A 28 18.18 -27.59 -15.94
N TYR A 29 17.51 -26.58 -15.39
CA TYR A 29 16.78 -25.57 -16.16
C TYR A 29 17.35 -24.17 -15.89
N GLU A 30 17.29 -23.29 -16.90
CA GLU A 30 17.77 -21.90 -16.83
C GLU A 30 16.61 -20.91 -16.97
N TYR A 31 16.62 -19.88 -16.13
CA TYR A 31 15.65 -18.78 -16.23
C TYR A 31 16.02 -17.79 -17.35
N LEU A 32 15.21 -17.75 -18.41
CA LEU A 32 15.37 -16.77 -19.50
C LEU A 32 15.03 -15.33 -19.10
N ARG A 33 14.21 -15.19 -18.06
CA ARG A 33 13.73 -13.92 -17.49
C ARG A 33 14.06 -13.87 -16.01
N MET A 34 14.12 -12.68 -15.43
CA MET A 34 14.49 -12.54 -14.01
C MET A 34 13.43 -13.22 -13.10
N PRO A 35 13.79 -14.25 -12.31
CA PRO A 35 12.88 -14.92 -11.39
C PRO A 35 12.69 -14.13 -10.09
N PHE A 36 11.61 -14.44 -9.37
CA PHE A 36 11.40 -13.97 -8.00
C PHE A 36 12.47 -14.53 -7.03
N GLY A 37 12.77 -13.78 -5.96
CA GLY A 37 13.67 -14.21 -4.89
C GLY A 37 15.13 -13.76 -5.03
N ILE A 38 15.49 -13.09 -6.13
CA ILE A 38 16.82 -12.49 -6.29
C ILE A 38 16.90 -11.19 -5.47
N LYS A 39 17.87 -11.13 -4.55
CA LYS A 39 18.08 -9.99 -3.63
C LYS A 39 18.14 -8.62 -4.31
N ASN A 40 18.74 -8.56 -5.50
CA ASN A 40 18.94 -7.31 -6.25
C ASN A 40 17.91 -7.06 -7.37
N ALA A 41 16.86 -7.88 -7.48
CA ALA A 41 15.85 -7.75 -8.53
C ALA A 41 15.15 -6.37 -8.48
N GLN A 42 14.76 -5.93 -7.28
CA GLN A 42 14.06 -4.67 -7.07
C GLN A 42 14.90 -3.46 -7.48
N SER A 43 16.17 -3.41 -7.06
CA SER A 43 17.07 -2.30 -7.38
C SER A 43 17.48 -2.27 -8.85
N HIS A 44 17.52 -3.44 -9.52
CA HIS A 44 17.73 -3.50 -10.96
C HIS A 44 16.49 -3.01 -11.72
N TYR A 45 15.30 -3.42 -11.29
CA TYR A 45 14.03 -2.96 -11.86
C TYR A 45 13.85 -1.44 -11.71
N GLN A 46 14.09 -0.90 -10.52
CA GLN A 46 14.01 0.54 -10.27
C GLN A 46 14.98 1.33 -11.16
N ARG A 47 16.22 0.85 -11.36
CA ARG A 47 17.19 1.50 -12.26
C ARG A 47 16.73 1.51 -13.72
N MET A 48 16.13 0.42 -14.17
CA MET A 48 15.53 0.35 -15.51
C MET A 48 14.42 1.40 -15.65
N MET A 49 13.49 1.48 -14.69
CA MET A 49 12.42 2.47 -14.69
C MET A 49 12.95 3.91 -14.68
N ASN A 50 13.98 4.19 -13.88
CA ASN A 50 14.64 5.51 -13.85
C ASN A 50 15.28 5.89 -15.20
N THR A 51 15.69 4.90 -15.99
CA THR A 51 16.27 5.12 -17.33
C THR A 51 15.19 5.36 -18.39
N ILE A 52 14.00 4.78 -18.21
CA ILE A 52 12.86 4.93 -19.14
C ILE A 52 12.14 6.28 -18.92
N PHE A 53 12.03 6.71 -17.65
CA PHE A 53 11.29 7.92 -17.26
C PHE A 53 12.17 9.01 -16.62
N PRO A 54 13.36 9.35 -17.15
CA PRO A 54 14.26 10.29 -16.48
C PRO A 54 13.63 11.68 -16.37
N THR A 55 12.97 12.13 -17.42
CA THR A 55 12.33 13.46 -17.50
C THR A 55 11.15 13.55 -16.54
N GLU A 56 10.23 12.60 -16.59
CA GLU A 56 9.00 12.63 -15.79
C GLU A 56 9.27 12.49 -14.29
N LEU A 57 10.29 11.69 -13.93
CA LEU A 57 10.75 11.60 -12.54
C LEU A 57 11.41 12.92 -12.09
N SER A 58 12.22 13.55 -12.95
CA SER A 58 12.87 14.83 -12.61
C SER A 58 11.88 15.99 -12.45
N GLU A 59 10.79 15.96 -13.22
CA GLU A 59 9.70 16.94 -13.13
C GLU A 59 8.79 16.69 -11.91
N GLY A 60 8.99 15.58 -11.19
CA GLY A 60 8.35 15.31 -9.90
C GLY A 60 6.87 14.91 -9.95
N TRP A 61 6.25 14.86 -11.13
CA TRP A 61 4.84 14.46 -11.27
C TRP A 61 4.64 12.97 -11.53
N LEU A 62 5.71 12.24 -11.85
CA LEU A 62 5.69 10.78 -11.95
C LEU A 62 6.50 10.21 -10.79
N ILE A 63 5.89 9.30 -10.04
CA ILE A 63 6.56 8.56 -8.96
C ILE A 63 6.48 7.09 -9.32
N ILE A 64 7.63 6.41 -9.40
CA ILE A 64 7.70 4.98 -9.69
C ILE A 64 8.34 4.28 -8.50
N GLN A 65 7.58 3.41 -7.85
CA GLN A 65 8.05 2.54 -6.79
C GLN A 65 7.97 1.09 -7.25
N ILE A 66 9.08 0.57 -7.78
CA ILE A 66 9.17 -0.77 -8.36
C ILE A 66 8.02 -0.99 -9.36
N ASP A 67 7.01 -1.78 -9.02
CA ASP A 67 5.91 -2.15 -9.91
C ASP A 67 4.79 -1.09 -9.94
N ASP A 68 4.77 -0.14 -9.00
CA ASP A 68 3.74 0.90 -8.88
C ASP A 68 4.14 2.21 -9.57
N ILE A 69 3.36 2.63 -10.57
CA ILE A 69 3.50 3.92 -11.26
C ILE A 69 2.38 4.86 -10.80
N ILE A 70 2.75 5.98 -10.19
CA ILE A 70 1.83 7.01 -9.68
C ILE A 70 2.02 8.27 -10.53
N ILE A 71 0.91 8.79 -11.08
CA ILE A 71 0.88 9.99 -11.91
C ILE A 71 0.13 11.07 -11.11
N CYS A 72 0.82 12.15 -10.75
CA CYS A 72 0.27 13.29 -10.04
C CYS A 72 -0.14 14.38 -11.04
N SER A 73 -1.27 15.04 -10.85
CA SER A 73 -1.75 16.11 -11.73
C SER A 73 -2.74 17.03 -11.02
N ASP A 74 -2.68 18.33 -11.34
CA ASP A 74 -3.50 19.36 -10.70
C ASP A 74 -4.83 19.60 -11.42
N SER A 75 -5.00 19.05 -12.63
CA SER A 75 -6.25 19.09 -13.38
C SER A 75 -6.47 17.81 -14.17
N TRP A 76 -7.73 17.51 -14.49
CA TRP A 76 -8.10 16.32 -15.25
C TRP A 76 -7.49 16.32 -16.66
N SER A 77 -7.54 17.46 -17.35
CA SER A 77 -6.97 17.62 -18.70
C SER A 77 -5.47 17.32 -18.70
N LEU A 78 -4.73 17.87 -17.73
CA LEU A 78 -3.30 17.61 -17.56
C LEU A 78 -3.02 16.15 -17.18
N HIS A 79 -3.92 15.53 -16.40
CA HIS A 79 -3.81 14.13 -16.03
C HIS A 79 -3.90 13.20 -17.24
N ILE A 80 -4.86 13.46 -18.14
CA ILE A 80 -5.01 12.69 -19.39
C ILE A 80 -3.77 12.85 -20.29
N GLU A 81 -3.23 14.06 -20.39
CA GLU A 81 -2.00 14.31 -21.14
C GLU A 81 -0.81 13.54 -20.56
N ARG A 82 -0.58 13.65 -19.24
CA ARG A 82 0.49 12.93 -18.52
C ARG A 82 0.32 11.41 -18.64
N LEU A 83 -0.91 10.92 -18.50
CA LEU A 83 -1.24 9.50 -18.67
C LEU A 83 -0.93 9.02 -20.09
N ALA A 84 -1.30 9.79 -21.11
CA ALA A 84 -1.01 9.45 -22.50
C ALA A 84 0.50 9.36 -22.76
N ARG A 85 1.27 10.33 -22.25
CA ARG A 85 2.75 10.31 -22.34
C ARG A 85 3.37 9.07 -21.68
N VAL A 86 2.90 8.73 -20.48
CA VAL A 86 3.38 7.54 -19.76
C VAL A 86 3.01 6.26 -20.53
N LEU A 87 1.77 6.15 -21.00
CA LEU A 87 1.32 5.00 -21.78
C LEU A 87 2.12 4.82 -23.08
N ASP A 88 2.39 5.91 -23.80
CA ASP A 88 3.16 5.89 -25.06
C ASP A 88 4.61 5.45 -24.84
N LYS A 89 5.25 5.91 -23.77
CA LYS A 89 6.58 5.40 -23.39
C LYS A 89 6.53 3.91 -23.07
N ILE A 90 5.53 3.46 -22.31
CA ILE A 90 5.41 2.05 -21.89
C ILE A 90 5.17 1.12 -23.09
N THR A 91 4.33 1.51 -24.03
CA THR A 91 4.13 0.76 -25.28
C THR A 91 5.42 0.73 -26.11
N GLY A 92 6.17 1.83 -26.15
CA GLY A 92 7.48 1.90 -26.80
C GLY A 92 8.51 0.91 -26.25
N VAL A 93 8.53 0.67 -24.93
CA VAL A 93 9.41 -0.35 -24.29
C VAL A 93 8.80 -1.76 -24.23
N SER A 94 7.63 -1.97 -24.85
CA SER A 94 6.91 -3.25 -24.82
C SER A 94 6.64 -3.79 -23.40
N MET A 95 6.52 -2.90 -22.41
CA MET A 95 6.23 -3.30 -21.03
C MET A 95 4.72 -3.48 -20.84
N LYS A 96 4.33 -4.61 -20.23
CA LYS A 96 2.92 -4.93 -19.98
C LYS A 96 2.48 -4.31 -18.66
N ILE A 97 1.42 -3.51 -18.70
CA ILE A 97 0.78 -2.94 -17.52
C ILE A 97 -0.53 -3.67 -17.27
N LYS A 98 -0.84 -3.90 -16.00
CA LYS A 98 -2.18 -4.27 -15.56
C LYS A 98 -2.88 -3.01 -15.07
N VAL A 99 -3.98 -2.65 -15.72
CA VAL A 99 -4.90 -1.64 -15.18
C VAL A 99 -5.58 -2.28 -13.97
N ALA A 100 -5.31 -1.75 -12.79
CA ALA A 100 -5.82 -2.29 -11.54
C ALA A 100 -7.31 -1.91 -11.37
N GLU A 101 -8.20 -2.70 -11.97
CA GLU A 101 -9.61 -2.73 -11.57
C GLU A 101 -9.72 -3.38 -10.20
N VAL A 102 -9.49 -2.60 -9.14
CA VAL A 102 -9.75 -3.03 -7.76
C VAL A 102 -11.20 -2.70 -7.36
N LEU A 103 -11.76 -1.62 -7.90
CA LEU A 103 -13.13 -1.17 -7.62
C LEU A 103 -14.20 -1.95 -8.40
N LEU A 104 -13.82 -2.67 -9.46
CA LEU A 104 -14.75 -3.43 -10.32
C LEU A 104 -14.68 -4.95 -10.10
N LYS A 105 -13.97 -5.42 -9.06
CA LYS A 105 -13.88 -6.85 -8.79
C LYS A 105 -15.24 -7.40 -8.32
N PRO A 106 -15.68 -8.55 -8.87
CA PRO A 106 -16.86 -9.24 -8.37
C PRO A 106 -16.65 -9.70 -6.93
N GLN A 107 -17.75 -9.94 -6.22
CA GLN A 107 -17.72 -10.46 -4.86
C GLN A 107 -16.88 -11.76 -4.81
N PRO A 108 -16.00 -11.94 -3.80
CA PRO A 108 -15.16 -13.12 -3.69
C PRO A 108 -15.96 -14.41 -3.64
N GLN A 109 -15.62 -15.38 -4.50
CA GLN A 109 -16.28 -16.70 -4.55
C GLN A 109 -15.47 -17.80 -3.88
N ASN A 110 -14.20 -17.52 -3.52
CA ASN A 110 -13.33 -18.48 -2.87
C ASN A 110 -12.43 -17.82 -1.81
N LYS A 111 -11.79 -18.65 -0.97
CA LYS A 111 -10.90 -18.20 0.11
C LYS A 111 -9.73 -17.36 -0.40
N LYS A 112 -9.20 -17.67 -1.59
CA LYS A 112 -8.06 -16.96 -2.18
C LYS A 112 -8.44 -15.52 -2.55
N GLU A 113 -9.58 -15.35 -3.19
CA GLU A 113 -10.13 -14.03 -3.52
C GLU A 113 -10.50 -13.24 -2.27
N MET A 114 -11.10 -13.89 -1.27
CA MET A 114 -11.44 -13.23 0.00
C MET A 114 -10.17 -12.78 0.74
N MET A 115 -9.13 -13.60 0.79
CA MET A 115 -7.83 -13.22 1.37
C MET A 115 -7.16 -12.09 0.59
N SER A 116 -7.27 -12.06 -0.73
CA SER A 116 -6.77 -10.96 -1.55
C SER A 116 -7.52 -9.65 -1.26
N PHE A 117 -8.85 -9.71 -1.13
CA PHE A 117 -9.67 -8.56 -0.75
C PHE A 117 -9.36 -8.08 0.67
N LEU A 118 -9.23 -8.99 1.64
CA LEU A 118 -8.88 -8.67 3.02
C LEU A 118 -7.48 -8.08 3.12
N GLY A 119 -6.50 -8.62 2.38
CA GLY A 119 -5.15 -8.08 2.30
C GLY A 119 -5.17 -6.64 1.79
N PHE A 120 -5.84 -6.39 0.67
CA PHE A 120 -6.04 -5.04 0.12
C PHE A 120 -6.76 -4.10 1.11
N SER A 121 -7.90 -4.53 1.65
CA SER A 121 -8.70 -3.72 2.58
C SER A 121 -7.97 -3.45 3.89
N SER A 122 -7.07 -4.36 4.31
CA SER A 122 -6.25 -4.18 5.50
C SER A 122 -5.26 -3.02 5.37
N TYR A 123 -4.82 -2.70 4.15
CA TYR A 123 -3.97 -1.53 3.90
C TYR A 123 -4.67 -0.23 4.29
N TYR A 124 -5.96 -0.14 3.97
CA TYR A 124 -6.81 1.02 4.27
C TYR A 124 -7.56 0.90 5.60
N ARG A 125 -7.32 -0.14 6.42
CA ARG A 125 -8.07 -0.42 7.66
C ARG A 125 -8.14 0.77 8.61
N GLN A 126 -7.13 1.64 8.56
CA GLN A 126 -7.01 2.83 9.39
C GLN A 126 -8.00 3.95 9.01
N HIS A 127 -8.55 3.92 7.79
CA HIS A 127 -9.59 4.84 7.32
C HIS A 127 -11.00 4.22 7.42
N LEU A 128 -11.08 2.94 7.78
CA LEU A 128 -12.31 2.17 7.84
C LEU A 128 -12.76 2.03 9.30
N LYS A 129 -13.74 2.85 9.72
CA LYS A 129 -14.31 2.78 11.07
C LYS A 129 -14.79 1.35 11.37
N HIS A 130 -14.39 0.82 12.53
CA HIS A 130 -14.75 -0.53 13.00
C HIS A 130 -14.29 -1.67 12.06
N PHE A 131 -13.22 -1.49 11.28
CA PHE A 131 -12.72 -2.52 10.36
C PHE A 131 -12.50 -3.88 11.02
N ALA A 132 -11.91 -3.92 12.22
CA ALA A 132 -11.63 -5.17 12.92
C ALA A 132 -12.91 -5.98 13.20
N ILE A 133 -14.02 -5.29 13.51
CA ILE A 133 -15.32 -5.91 13.76
C ILE A 133 -15.91 -6.43 12.44
N LEU A 134 -15.90 -5.60 11.38
CA LEU A 134 -16.45 -5.95 10.07
C LEU A 134 -15.67 -7.10 9.40
N ALA A 135 -14.35 -7.02 9.40
CA ALA A 135 -13.48 -8.01 8.78
C ALA A 135 -13.37 -9.30 9.60
N GLY A 136 -13.77 -9.30 10.88
CA GLY A 136 -13.65 -10.46 11.77
C GLY A 136 -14.39 -11.69 11.23
N SER A 137 -15.61 -11.54 10.72
CA SER A 137 -16.38 -12.64 10.13
C SER A 137 -15.75 -13.16 8.82
N LEU A 138 -15.08 -12.29 8.07
CA LEU A 138 -14.39 -12.59 6.81
C LEU A 138 -13.04 -13.30 7.04
N TYR A 139 -12.27 -12.90 8.05
CA TYR A 139 -11.05 -13.62 8.44
C TYR A 139 -11.36 -15.02 8.97
N ARG A 140 -12.44 -15.18 9.75
CA ARG A 140 -12.85 -16.48 10.29
C ARG A 140 -13.15 -17.50 9.20
N ILE A 141 -13.82 -17.12 8.12
CA ILE A 141 -14.12 -18.05 7.02
C ILE A 141 -12.87 -18.45 6.21
N CYS A 142 -11.87 -17.58 6.15
CA CYS A 142 -10.61 -17.87 5.46
C CYS A 142 -9.74 -18.88 6.23
N ASN A 143 -9.79 -18.85 7.57
CA ASN A 143 -8.97 -19.70 8.44
C ASN A 143 -9.61 -21.05 8.79
N GLN A 144 -10.90 -21.27 8.51
CA GLN A 144 -11.57 -22.53 8.83
C GLN A 144 -11.38 -23.58 7.73
N LYS A 145 -11.30 -24.87 8.11
CA LYS A 145 -11.33 -26.02 7.17
C LYS A 145 -12.71 -26.25 6.51
N LYS A 146 -13.74 -25.49 6.91
CA LYS A 146 -15.10 -25.56 6.36
C LYS A 146 -15.18 -25.05 4.92
N VAL A 147 -16.29 -25.37 4.26
CA VAL A 147 -16.67 -24.86 2.94
C VAL A 147 -16.79 -23.33 2.98
N PHE A 148 -16.32 -22.67 1.92
CA PHE A 148 -16.45 -21.22 1.79
C PHE A 148 -17.91 -20.88 1.45
N GLU A 149 -18.57 -20.13 2.34
CA GLU A 149 -19.96 -19.72 2.21
C GLU A 149 -20.10 -18.21 2.51
N MET A 150 -20.71 -17.46 1.59
CA MET A 150 -21.00 -16.04 1.81
C MET A 150 -22.42 -15.88 2.38
N THR A 151 -22.53 -16.00 3.71
CA THR A 151 -23.80 -15.73 4.41
C THR A 151 -24.21 -14.26 4.25
N GLN A 152 -25.50 -13.95 4.46
CA GLN A 152 -26.00 -12.58 4.39
C GLN A 152 -25.22 -11.61 5.30
N GLU A 153 -24.79 -12.06 6.48
CA GLU A 153 -23.95 -11.27 7.39
C GLU A 153 -22.58 -10.93 6.77
N ARG A 154 -21.93 -11.91 6.14
CA ARG A 154 -20.62 -11.73 5.48
C ARG A 154 -20.74 -10.87 4.22
N ILE A 155 -21.83 -10.99 3.47
CA ILE A 155 -22.13 -10.12 2.32
C ILE A 155 -22.29 -8.67 2.79
N LYS A 156 -23.06 -8.43 3.87
CA LYS A 156 -23.21 -7.10 4.46
C LYS A 156 -21.88 -6.54 4.94
N ALA A 157 -21.03 -7.35 5.57
CA ALA A 157 -19.70 -6.92 6.00
C ALA A 157 -18.79 -6.58 4.82
N TYR A 158 -18.78 -7.40 3.77
CA TYR A 158 -18.06 -7.16 2.53
C TYR A 158 -18.49 -5.85 1.87
N GLU A 159 -19.80 -5.64 1.67
CA GLU A 159 -20.33 -4.43 1.06
C GLU A 159 -20.05 -3.18 1.90
N LYS A 160 -20.11 -3.26 3.23
CA LYS A 160 -19.73 -2.13 4.10
C LYS A 160 -18.27 -1.75 3.94
N ILE A 161 -17.36 -2.73 3.91
CA ILE A 161 -15.93 -2.48 3.69
C ILE A 161 -15.71 -1.91 2.29
N ARG A 162 -16.34 -2.50 1.27
CA ARG A 162 -16.26 -2.03 -0.12
C ARG A 162 -16.73 -0.59 -0.26
N LYS A 163 -17.92 -0.28 0.26
CA LYS A 163 -18.51 1.05 0.24
C LYS A 163 -17.62 2.05 0.98
N ALA A 164 -17.11 1.69 2.16
CA ALA A 164 -16.22 2.55 2.92
C ALA A 164 -14.84 2.74 2.27
N LEU A 165 -14.37 1.82 1.42
CA LEU A 165 -13.18 2.01 0.58
C LEU A 165 -13.45 2.97 -0.58
N THR A 166 -14.67 2.96 -1.14
CA THR A 166 -15.08 3.88 -2.22
C THR A 166 -15.42 5.28 -1.71
N GLU A 167 -15.95 5.38 -0.50
CA GLU A 167 -16.33 6.63 0.17
C GLU A 167 -15.26 7.11 1.18
N ALA A 168 -14.10 6.44 1.22
CA ALA A 168 -13.05 6.73 2.19
C ALA A 168 -12.69 8.23 2.15
N PRO A 169 -12.59 8.90 3.31
CA PRO A 169 -12.16 10.29 3.34
C PRO A 169 -10.76 10.37 2.75
N LEU A 170 -10.59 11.21 1.73
CA LEU A 170 -9.29 11.49 1.12
C LEU A 170 -8.33 11.96 2.23
N LEU A 171 -7.17 11.32 2.32
CA LEU A 171 -6.09 11.87 3.12
C LEU A 171 -5.63 13.18 2.51
N LEU A 172 -5.32 14.15 3.36
CA LEU A 172 -4.65 15.36 2.93
C LEU A 172 -3.22 15.02 2.55
N ILE A 173 -2.76 15.57 1.44
CA ILE A 173 -1.36 15.52 1.06
C ILE A 173 -0.59 16.34 2.11
N PRO A 174 0.44 15.80 2.77
CA PRO A 174 1.18 16.53 3.78
C PRO A 174 1.80 17.81 3.21
N ASP A 175 1.55 18.95 3.87
CA ASP A 175 2.26 20.20 3.60
C ASP A 175 3.28 20.44 4.71
N TRP A 176 4.57 20.35 4.39
CA TRP A 176 5.66 20.47 5.37
C TRP A 176 5.78 21.86 5.99
N ASN A 177 5.13 22.87 5.42
CA ASN A 177 5.14 24.24 5.95
C ASN A 177 4.03 24.49 6.97
N ILE A 178 3.13 23.52 7.17
CA ILE A 178 1.97 23.64 8.07
C ILE A 178 2.15 22.69 9.27
N PRO A 179 1.85 23.13 10.51
CA PRO A 179 1.99 22.28 11.69
C PRO A 179 1.06 21.07 11.64
N PHE A 180 1.58 19.91 12.05
CA PHE A 180 0.81 18.69 12.23
C PHE A 180 0.12 18.64 13.60
N ARG A 181 -1.09 18.05 13.64
CA ARG A 181 -1.83 17.73 14.86
C ARG A 181 -1.86 16.21 15.05
N LEU A 182 -1.37 15.72 16.18
CA LEU A 182 -1.36 14.30 16.49
C LEU A 182 -2.47 13.98 17.49
N TYR A 183 -3.46 13.21 17.06
CA TYR A 183 -4.45 12.59 17.94
C TYR A 183 -4.00 11.18 18.28
N ILE A 184 -4.17 10.77 19.53
CA ILE A 184 -3.85 9.42 19.98
C ILE A 184 -5.04 8.91 20.77
N ASP A 185 -5.43 7.67 20.50
CA ASP A 185 -6.48 6.98 21.23
C ASP A 185 -5.97 5.61 21.68
N VAL A 186 -6.37 5.18 22.86
CA VAL A 186 -5.93 3.92 23.47
C VAL A 186 -7.15 3.21 24.02
N CYS A 187 -7.42 2.03 23.48
CA CYS A 187 -8.42 1.11 24.00
C CYS A 187 -7.70 -0.13 24.57
N GLY A 188 -8.35 -0.89 25.46
CA GLY A 188 -7.75 -2.02 26.18
C GLY A 188 -7.02 -3.05 25.30
N ASP A 189 -7.40 -3.15 24.02
CA ASP A 189 -6.81 -4.08 23.04
C ASP A 189 -5.92 -3.42 21.98
N GLY A 190 -5.83 -2.08 21.92
CA GLY A 190 -5.20 -1.39 20.79
C GLY A 190 -4.85 0.07 21.00
N LEU A 191 -3.72 0.48 20.39
CA LEU A 191 -3.27 1.86 20.25
C LEU A 191 -3.61 2.37 18.84
N GLY A 192 -4.21 3.55 18.78
CA GLY A 192 -4.44 4.30 17.55
C GLY A 192 -3.80 5.68 17.63
N ALA A 193 -3.33 6.20 16.50
CA ALA A 193 -2.95 7.59 16.34
C ALA A 193 -3.39 8.11 14.96
N ALA A 194 -3.68 9.39 14.87
CA ALA A 194 -4.04 10.09 13.66
C ALA A 194 -3.24 11.38 13.57
N LEU A 195 -2.47 11.55 12.50
CA LEU A 195 -1.77 12.77 12.16
C LEU A 195 -2.66 13.58 11.21
N HIS A 196 -2.98 14.80 11.60
CA HIS A 196 -3.86 15.72 10.89
C HIS A 196 -3.13 17.01 10.52
N GLN A 197 -3.65 17.72 9.53
CA GLN A 197 -3.27 19.10 9.22
C GLN A 197 -4.52 19.93 8.93
N VAL A 198 -4.44 21.23 9.22
CA VAL A 198 -5.44 22.20 8.78
C VAL A 198 -4.95 22.82 7.49
N GLN A 199 -5.58 22.46 6.37
CA GLN A 199 -5.24 22.99 5.05
C GLN A 199 -6.42 23.78 4.48
N ILE A 200 -6.14 24.73 3.59
CA ILE A 200 -7.19 25.45 2.88
C ILE A 200 -7.65 24.58 1.71
N ILE A 201 -8.89 24.10 1.77
CA ILE A 201 -9.51 23.30 0.72
C ILE A 201 -10.81 24.00 0.34
N ASN A 202 -10.98 24.33 -0.95
CA ASN A 202 -12.12 25.11 -1.44
C ASN A 202 -12.33 26.40 -0.62
N GLU A 203 -11.26 27.16 -0.42
CA GLU A 203 -11.23 28.44 0.32
C GLU A 203 -11.63 28.35 1.80
N LYS A 204 -11.75 27.13 2.35
CA LYS A 204 -12.13 26.91 3.75
C LYS A 204 -11.03 26.17 4.50
N PRO A 205 -10.67 26.62 5.73
CA PRO A 205 -9.78 25.86 6.59
C PRO A 205 -10.45 24.55 6.97
N THR A 206 -9.89 23.45 6.47
CA THR A 206 -10.41 22.11 6.68
C THR A 206 -9.34 21.31 7.39
N GLU A 207 -9.67 20.80 8.58
CA GLU A 207 -8.82 19.81 9.24
C GLU A 207 -9.07 18.43 8.63
N GLY A 208 -8.02 17.81 8.12
CA GLY A 208 -8.07 16.47 7.58
C GLY A 208 -6.89 15.65 8.03
N ALA A 209 -7.06 14.33 8.01
CA ALA A 209 -6.00 13.42 8.33
C ALA A 209 -5.00 13.34 7.18
N VAL A 210 -3.72 13.37 7.51
CA VAL A 210 -2.59 13.10 6.60
C VAL A 210 -2.21 11.63 6.70
N PHE A 211 -2.24 11.08 7.91
CA PHE A 211 -1.78 9.73 8.18
C PHE A 211 -2.46 9.17 9.41
N TYR A 212 -2.66 7.86 9.46
CA TYR A 212 -3.13 7.18 10.66
C TYR A 212 -2.15 6.07 11.01
N LEU A 213 -2.07 5.71 12.28
CA LEU A 213 -1.26 4.62 12.79
C LEU A 213 -2.10 3.78 13.72
N SER A 214 -2.02 2.46 13.62
CA SER A 214 -2.67 1.57 14.58
C SER A 214 -1.79 0.36 14.89
N ARG A 215 -1.72 0.01 16.17
CA ARG A 215 -0.94 -1.11 16.69
C ARG A 215 -1.74 -1.86 17.75
N GLN A 216 -1.79 -3.19 17.66
CA GLN A 216 -2.31 -4.00 18.76
C GLN A 216 -1.38 -3.94 19.96
N ILE A 217 -1.97 -3.82 21.15
CA ILE A 217 -1.22 -3.82 22.41
C ILE A 217 -0.78 -5.26 22.68
N LYS A 218 0.50 -5.46 23.01
CA LYS A 218 0.98 -6.81 23.37
C LYS A 218 0.34 -7.23 24.70
N PRO A 219 0.11 -8.53 24.94
CA PRO A 219 -0.43 -9.02 26.22
C PRO A 219 0.38 -8.56 27.46
N THR A 220 1.67 -8.29 27.27
CA THR A 220 2.55 -7.74 28.30
C THR A 220 2.30 -6.26 28.60
N GLU A 221 1.95 -5.47 27.59
CA GLU A 221 1.66 -4.03 27.68
C GLU A 221 0.25 -3.78 28.22
N ALA A 222 -0.69 -4.69 27.97
CA ALA A 222 -2.06 -4.63 28.48
C ALA A 222 -2.15 -4.68 30.03
N ARG A 223 -1.07 -5.09 30.70
CA ARG A 223 -0.98 -5.16 32.18
C ARG A 223 -0.36 -3.92 32.81
N TRP A 224 0.04 -2.92 32.03
CA TRP A 224 0.60 -1.68 32.56
C TRP A 224 -0.48 -0.82 33.20
N SER A 225 -0.12 -0.16 34.31
CA SER A 225 -0.96 0.84 34.96
C SER A 225 -1.05 2.11 34.10
N ALA A 226 -2.15 2.87 34.24
CA ALA A 226 -2.38 4.10 33.47
C ALA A 226 -1.22 5.11 33.59
N HIS A 227 -0.58 5.22 34.76
CA HIS A 227 0.56 6.12 34.96
C HIS A 227 1.84 5.66 34.23
N VAL A 228 2.10 4.35 34.15
CA VAL A 228 3.21 3.77 33.37
C VAL A 228 2.97 3.97 31.88
N TRP A 229 1.71 3.86 31.45
CA TRP A 229 1.31 4.22 30.09
C TRP A 229 1.66 5.68 29.79
N TYR A 230 1.23 6.66 30.59
CA TYR A 230 1.53 8.08 30.34
C TYR A 230 3.04 8.39 30.28
N GLY A 231 3.86 7.76 31.12
CA GLY A 231 5.31 7.93 31.10
C GLY A 231 5.98 7.36 29.84
N HIS A 232 5.58 6.15 29.42
CA HIS A 232 6.05 5.59 28.15
C HIS A 232 5.45 6.31 26.95
N PHE A 233 4.25 6.87 27.04
CA PHE A 233 3.60 7.64 25.96
C PHE A 233 4.41 8.84 25.52
N ARG A 234 5.06 9.55 26.45
CA ARG A 234 5.95 10.68 26.15
C ARG A 234 7.18 10.24 25.34
N ASN A 235 7.74 9.08 25.70
CA ASN A 235 8.81 8.45 24.94
C ASN A 235 8.31 7.88 23.61
N TYR A 236 7.07 7.38 23.54
CA TYR A 236 6.44 6.92 22.30
C TYR A 236 6.05 8.07 21.38
N THR A 237 5.76 9.28 21.88
CA THR A 237 5.56 10.48 21.05
C THR A 237 6.88 10.90 20.43
N ILE A 238 7.97 10.85 21.20
CA ILE A 238 9.34 11.10 20.70
C ILE A 238 9.75 10.01 19.71
N ILE A 239 9.53 8.73 20.00
CA ILE A 239 9.83 7.60 19.11
C ILE A 239 8.93 7.64 17.87
N LEU A 240 7.66 8.02 17.99
CA LEU A 240 6.78 8.22 16.84
C LEU A 240 7.29 9.37 16.00
N MET A 241 7.66 10.50 16.59
CA MET A 241 8.28 11.61 15.86
C MET A 241 9.64 11.24 15.25
N GLU A 242 10.45 10.38 15.88
CA GLU A 242 11.70 9.86 15.32
C GLU A 242 11.47 8.81 14.23
N VAL A 243 10.47 7.94 14.38
CA VAL A 243 10.07 6.94 13.38
C VAL A 243 9.43 7.64 12.20
N PHE A 244 8.62 8.68 12.43
CA PHE A 244 8.15 9.59 11.38
C PHE A 244 9.34 10.28 10.74
N SER A 245 10.25 10.91 11.48
CA SER A 245 11.47 11.54 10.93
C SER A 245 12.32 10.57 10.09
N LYS A 246 12.45 9.30 10.52
CA LYS A 246 13.19 8.26 9.79
C LYS A 246 12.42 7.70 8.59
N LEU A 247 11.10 7.54 8.66
CA LEU A 247 10.25 7.20 7.50
C LEU A 247 10.23 8.37 6.49
N LEU A 248 10.31 9.61 6.98
CA LEU A 248 10.29 10.85 6.20
C LEU A 248 11.60 11.05 5.42
N LEU A 249 12.74 10.72 6.03
CA LEU A 249 14.05 10.72 5.36
C LEU A 249 14.20 9.62 4.30
N THR A 250 13.31 8.62 4.26
CA THR A 250 13.34 7.55 3.25
C THR A 250 12.35 7.77 2.09
N VAL A 251 11.46 8.75 2.20
CA VAL A 251 10.43 9.09 1.19
C VAL A 251 10.69 10.46 0.53
N MET A 252 11.63 11.25 1.05
CA MET A 252 12.16 12.41 0.32
C MET A 252 13.25 11.98 -0.69
N PRO A 253 13.25 12.50 -1.94
CA PRO A 253 14.39 12.38 -2.85
C PRO A 253 15.63 13.11 -2.33
#